data_AF-A0A285RK76-F1
#
_entry.id   AF-A0A285RK76-F1
#
_cell.length_a   1.000
_cell.length_b   1.000
_cell.length_c   1.000
_cell.angle_alpha   90.00
_cell.angle_beta   90.00
_cell.angle_gamma   90.00
#
_symmetry.space_group_name_H-M   'P 1'
#
loop_
_entity.id
_entity.type
_entity.pdbx_description
1 polymer ?
#
loop_
_entity_poly.entity_id
_entity_poly.type
_entity_poly.pdbx_seq_one_letter_code
_entity_poly.pdbx_strand_id
1 'polypeptide(L)'
;MIGFARLLLIEGGLALLSYWALRFYVTSRKRESLENAWDRGEAGGAMEREAFIDVEMQDFKKSWLRRALWLVVLVPYLIVGALIYFVN
;
A
#
# COMPACT_ATOMS: atom_id res chain seq x y z
N MET A 1 15.97 -6.61 -28.20
CA MET A 1 14.56 -6.78 -27.76
C MET A 1 14.38 -7.75 -26.60
N ILE A 2 14.86 -9.01 -26.66
CA ILE A 2 14.66 -10.00 -25.56
C ILE A 2 15.24 -9.55 -24.21
N GLY A 3 16.41 -8.88 -24.20
CA GLY A 3 17.01 -8.36 -22.96
C GLY A 3 16.14 -7.30 -22.26
N PHE A 4 15.61 -6.34 -23.03
CA PHE A 4 14.69 -5.32 -22.53
C PHE A 4 13.38 -5.94 -22.00
N ALA A 5 12.83 -6.92 -22.72
CA ALA A 5 11.63 -7.64 -22.26
C ALA A 5 11.85 -8.39 -20.94
N ARG A 6 13.00 -9.05 -20.77
CA ARG A 6 13.36 -9.71 -19.49
C ARG A 6 13.51 -8.71 -18.34
N LEU A 7 14.09 -7.55 -18.61
CA LEU A 7 14.24 -6.48 -17.62
C LEU A 7 12.87 -5.99 -17.16
N LEU A 8 11.96 -5.66 -18.09
CA LEU A 8 10.60 -5.22 -17.76
C LEU A 8 9.82 -6.27 -16.96
N LEU A 9 10.03 -7.56 -17.22
CA LEU A 9 9.41 -8.64 -16.45
C LEU A 9 9.90 -8.68 -15.00
N ILE A 10 11.22 -8.58 -14.80
CA ILE A 10 11.83 -8.58 -13.46
C ILE A 10 11.38 -7.33 -12.69
N GLU A 11 11.46 -6.17 -13.34
CA GLU A 11 11.08 -4.89 -12.76
C GLU A 11 9.60 -4.84 -12.41
N GLY A 12 8.72 -5.28 -13.31
CA GLY A 12 7.29 -5.39 -13.04
C GLY A 12 6.99 -6.36 -11.89
N GLY A 13 7.74 -7.46 -11.78
CA GLY A 13 7.67 -8.38 -10.65
C GLY A 13 8.05 -7.70 -9.33
N LEU A 14 9.14 -6.94 -9.30
CA LEU A 14 9.58 -6.17 -8.14
C LEU A 14 8.58 -5.08 -7.75
N ALA A 15 7.97 -4.42 -8.74
CA ALA A 15 6.91 -3.44 -8.51
C ALA A 15 5.70 -4.06 -7.82
N LEU A 16 5.23 -5.20 -8.33
CA LEU A 16 4.12 -5.93 -7.73
C LEU A 16 4.44 -6.41 -6.31
N LEU A 17 5.61 -7.02 -6.10
CA LEU A 17 6.06 -7.48 -4.79
C LEU A 17 6.12 -6.33 -3.79
N SER A 18 6.73 -5.21 -4.19
CA SER A 18 6.86 -4.00 -3.37
C SER A 18 5.48 -3.42 -3.02
N TYR A 19 4.56 -3.37 -3.98
CA TYR A 19 3.21 -2.88 -3.77
C TYR A 19 2.46 -3.73 -2.74
N TRP A 20 2.48 -5.05 -2.88
CA TRP A 20 1.81 -5.95 -1.95
C TRP A 20 2.42 -5.89 -0.55
N ALA A 21 3.75 -5.91 -0.44
CA ALA A 21 4.46 -5.78 0.83
C ALA A 21 4.06 -4.50 1.57
N LEU A 22 4.12 -3.36 0.88
CA LEU A 22 3.76 -2.06 1.47
C LEU A 22 2.28 -1.98 1.83
N ARG A 23 1.40 -2.51 0.98
CA ARG A 23 -0.05 -2.56 1.26
C ARG A 23 -0.35 -3.36 2.52
N PHE A 24 0.27 -4.51 2.70
CA PHE A 24 0.09 -5.33 3.90
C PHE A 24 0.65 -4.62 5.14
N TYR A 25 1.86 -4.07 5.04
CA TYR A 25 2.49 -3.32 6.12
C TYR A 25 1.60 -2.18 6.63
N VAL A 26 1.14 -1.30 5.74
CA VAL A 26 0.32 -0.14 6.13
C VAL A 26 -1.03 -0.58 6.69
N THR A 27 -1.66 -1.60 6.10
CA THR A 27 -2.96 -2.11 6.59
C THR A 27 -2.82 -2.71 7.99
N SER A 28 -1.75 -3.49 8.22
CA SER A 28 -1.46 -4.09 9.53
C SER A 28 -1.21 -3.02 10.58
N ARG A 29 -0.35 -2.03 10.29
CA ARG A 29 -0.04 -0.93 11.20
C ARG A 29 -1.25 -0.07 11.52
N LYS A 30 -2.15 0.16 10.56
CA LYS A 30 -3.39 0.91 10.82
C LYS A 30 -4.32 0.13 11.75
N ARG A 31 -4.47 -1.19 11.56
CA ARG A 31 -5.27 -2.02 12.48
C ARG A 31 -4.69 -2.00 13.89
N GLU A 32 -3.39 -2.24 14.03
CA GLU A 32 -2.68 -2.16 15.32
C GLU A 32 -2.86 -0.78 16.00
N SER A 33 -2.77 0.30 15.21
CA SER A 33 -3.01 1.66 15.73
C SER A 33 -4.43 1.86 16.25
N LEU A 34 -5.43 1.25 15.63
CA LEU A 34 -6.84 1.34 16.06
C LEU A 34 -7.08 0.50 17.32
N GLU A 35 -6.50 -0.70 17.36
CA GLU A 35 -6.51 -1.55 18.55
C GLU A 35 -5.92 -0.81 19.76
N ASN A 36 -4.75 -0.18 19.58
CA ASN A 36 -4.14 0.62 20.63
C ASN A 36 -4.96 1.87 21.01
N ALA A 37 -5.66 2.50 20.06
CA ALA A 37 -6.53 3.65 20.35
C ALA A 37 -7.76 3.23 21.17
N TRP A 38 -8.34 2.06 20.85
CA TRP A 38 -9.40 1.45 21.63
C TRP A 38 -8.94 1.18 23.07
N ASP A 39 -7.79 0.54 23.25
CA ASP A 39 -7.25 0.19 24.56
C ASP A 39 -6.92 1.43 25.43
N ARG A 40 -6.64 2.58 24.80
CA ARG A 40 -6.46 3.88 25.47
C ARG A 40 -7.77 4.61 25.80
N GLY A 41 -8.92 4.07 25.39
CA GLY A 41 -10.23 4.71 25.61
C GLY A 41 -10.54 5.89 24.67
N GLU A 42 -9.78 6.06 23.58
CA GLU A 42 -9.98 7.14 22.61
C GLU A 42 -11.18 6.90 21.67
N ALA A 43 -11.70 5.67 21.64
CA ALA A 43 -12.74 5.22 20.73
C ALA A 43 -14.20 5.55 21.16
N GLY A 44 -14.39 6.30 22.24
CA GLY A 44 -15.69 6.89 22.58
C GLY A 44 -16.79 5.93 23.08
N GLY A 45 -16.46 4.67 23.39
CA GLY A 45 -17.29 3.74 24.19
C GLY A 45 -18.67 3.32 23.65
N ALA A 46 -19.11 3.87 22.51
CA ALA A 46 -20.47 3.70 22.00
C ALA A 46 -20.69 2.40 21.21
N MET A 47 -19.62 1.67 20.85
CA MET A 47 -19.67 0.50 19.97
C MET A 47 -18.72 -0.59 20.47
N GLU A 48 -18.89 -1.84 20.04
CA GLU A 48 -17.93 -2.92 20.38
C GLU A 48 -16.58 -2.73 19.68
N ARG A 49 -15.50 -3.26 20.27
CA ARG A 49 -14.11 -3.11 19.78
C ARG A 49 -13.95 -3.48 18.30
N GLU A 50 -14.46 -4.65 17.89
CA GLU A 50 -14.29 -5.10 16.50
C GLU A 50 -15.11 -4.26 15.54
N ALA A 51 -16.31 -3.82 15.94
CA ALA A 51 -17.12 -2.90 15.14
C ALA A 51 -16.39 -1.56 14.93
N PHE A 52 -15.72 -1.03 15.97
CA PHE A 52 -14.92 0.19 15.87
C PHE A 52 -13.80 0.04 14.84
N ILE A 53 -13.03 -1.05 14.98
CA ILE A 53 -11.91 -1.35 14.08
C ILE A 53 -12.41 -1.52 12.65
N ASP A 54 -13.52 -2.23 12.43
CA ASP A 54 -14.05 -2.47 11.09
C ASP A 54 -14.52 -1.20 10.39
N VAL A 55 -15.26 -0.33 11.09
CA VAL A 55 -15.73 0.95 10.54
C VAL A 55 -14.54 1.82 10.13
N GLU A 56 -13.60 2.03 11.06
CA GLU A 56 -12.40 2.83 10.82
C GLU A 56 -11.52 2.24 9.71
N MET A 57 -11.44 0.91 9.62
CA MET A 57 -10.73 0.25 8.53
C MET A 57 -11.44 0.41 7.19
N GLN A 58 -12.76 0.45 7.12
CA GLN A 58 -13.47 0.74 5.87
C GLN A 58 -13.18 2.16 5.37
N ASP A 59 -13.11 3.12 6.27
CA ASP A 59 -12.75 4.50 5.92
C ASP A 59 -11.28 4.61 5.50
N PHE A 60 -10.38 3.93 6.20
CA PHE A 60 -8.99 3.80 5.76
C PHE A 60 -8.87 3.18 4.37
N LYS A 61 -9.67 2.15 4.05
CA LYS A 61 -9.67 1.51 2.72
C LYS A 61 -10.06 2.48 1.61
N LYS A 62 -10.91 3.47 1.89
CA LYS A 62 -11.34 4.52 0.95
C LYS A 62 -10.38 5.70 0.89
N SER A 63 -9.49 5.83 1.88
CA SER A 63 -8.58 6.97 2.02
C SER A 63 -7.61 7.12 0.83
N TRP A 64 -7.23 8.37 0.58
CA TRP A 64 -6.23 8.74 -0.42
C TRP A 64 -4.87 8.11 -0.16
N LEU A 65 -4.49 7.88 1.11
CA LEU A 65 -3.24 7.21 1.49
C LEU A 65 -3.13 5.83 0.82
N ARG A 66 -4.20 5.04 0.85
CA ARG A 66 -4.20 3.70 0.26
C ARG A 66 -4.15 3.75 -1.27
N ARG A 67 -4.77 4.78 -1.89
CA ARG A 67 -4.71 5.00 -3.34
C ARG A 67 -3.32 5.46 -3.78
N ALA A 68 -2.67 6.31 -2.98
CA ALA A 68 -1.33 6.83 -3.25
C ALA A 68 -0.25 5.74 -3.23
N LEU A 69 -0.47 4.60 -2.56
CA LEU A 69 0.46 3.47 -2.58
C LEU A 69 0.76 2.97 -4.00
N TRP A 70 -0.24 3.01 -4.90
CA TRP A 70 -0.01 2.66 -6.30
C TRP A 70 0.96 3.64 -6.96
N LEU A 71 0.82 4.94 -6.70
CA LEU A 71 1.69 5.96 -7.28
C LEU A 71 3.12 5.84 -6.76
N VAL A 72 3.29 5.77 -5.44
CA VAL A 72 4.60 5.70 -4.79
C VAL A 72 5.38 4.46 -5.23
N VAL A 73 4.68 3.35 -5.46
CA VAL A 73 5.34 2.11 -5.90
C VAL A 73 5.51 2.10 -7.40
N LEU A 74 4.46 2.32 -8.20
CA LEU A 74 4.50 2.10 -9.65
C LEU A 74 5.30 3.18 -10.39
N VAL A 75 5.23 4.45 -9.96
CA VAL A 75 5.87 5.57 -10.66
C VAL A 75 7.39 5.42 -10.75
N PRO A 76 8.14 5.08 -9.69
CA PRO A 76 9.58 4.83 -9.78
C PRO A 76 9.96 3.77 -10.81
N TYR A 77 9.23 2.64 -10.85
CA TYR A 77 9.50 1.57 -11.83
C TYR A 77 9.14 2.01 -13.27
N LEU A 78 8.04 2.75 -13.45
CA LEU A 78 7.72 3.29 -14.78
C LEU A 78 8.78 4.28 -15.28
N ILE A 79 9.34 5.10 -14.38
CA ILE A 79 10.42 6.04 -14.73
C ILE A 79 11.67 5.28 -15.14
N VAL A 80 12.10 4.27 -14.38
CA VAL A 80 13.28 3.45 -14.70
C VAL A 80 13.10 2.73 -16.03
N GLY A 81 11.96 2.05 -16.24
CA GLY A 81 11.64 1.40 -17.51
C GLY A 81 11.61 2.37 -18.70
N ALA A 82 11.04 3.57 -18.53
CA ALA A 82 11.02 4.60 -19.57
C ALA A 82 12.43 5.12 -19.90
N LEU A 83 13.26 5.38 -18.89
CA LEU A 83 14.64 5.82 -19.10
C LEU A 83 15.44 4.79 -19.87
N ILE A 84 15.32 3.51 -19.53
CA ILE A 84 16.00 2.42 -20.23
C ILE A 84 15.56 2.36 -21.71
N TYR A 85 14.27 2.57 -21.99
CA TYR A 85 13.73 2.57 -23.35
C TYR A 85 14.21 3.75 -24.20
N PHE A 86 14.31 4.95 -23.63
CA PHE A 86 14.72 6.13 -24.40
C PHE A 86 16.23 6.24 -24.59
N VAL A 87 17.03 5.66 -23.69
CA VAL A 87 18.49 5.73 -23.73
C VAL A 87 19.10 4.65 -24.64
N ASN A 88 18.39 3.55 -24.91
CA ASN A 88 18.92 2.37 -25.59
C ASN A 88 18.01 1.92 -26.74
#